data_AF-A0A1V6HAS3-F1
#
_entry.id   AF-A0A1V6HAS3-F1
#
_cell.length_a   1.000
_cell.length_b   1.000
_cell.length_c   1.000
_cell.angle_alpha   90.00
_cell.angle_beta   90.00
_cell.angle_gamma   90.00
#
_symmetry.space_group_name_H-M   'P 1'
#
loop_
_entity.id
_entity.type
_entity.pdbx_description
1 polymer ?
#
loop_
_entity_poly.entity_id
_entity_poly.type
_entity_poly.pdbx_seq_one_letter_code
_entity_poly.pdbx_strand_id
1 'polypeptide(L)'
;MNKYPELFIETWGKGQNANQEIRSKESELEQKVSEYIGSMPFLYLSIIDEATSSSDRAYIERNTIGLLSCLNGNKDMPSMGWLGLYSKNIKIRESGLWNLDYVKYQYDPDFLDVFKEYVSITLGKTSNPDKPLAPPNWKFKINNK
;
A
#
# COMPACT_ATOMS: atom_id res chain seq x y z
N MET A 1 10.87 17.77 -9.02
CA MET A 1 12.30 17.63 -9.39
C MET A 1 12.83 16.41 -8.64
N ASN A 2 13.58 15.50 -9.26
CA ASN A 2 14.14 14.34 -8.53
C ASN A 2 15.03 14.91 -7.40
N LYS A 3 14.85 14.44 -6.17
CA LYS A 3 15.56 15.00 -5.00
C LYS A 3 17.07 14.74 -5.06
N TYR A 4 17.47 13.66 -5.76
CA TYR A 4 18.86 13.22 -5.91
C TYR A 4 19.13 12.75 -7.37
N PRO A 5 19.13 13.66 -8.37
CA PRO A 5 19.36 13.27 -9.76
C PRO A 5 20.75 12.66 -10.01
N GLU A 6 21.74 13.05 -9.20
CA GLU A 6 23.11 12.54 -9.24
C GLU A 6 23.24 11.08 -8.82
N LEU A 7 22.31 10.60 -7.99
CA LEU A 7 22.27 9.21 -7.52
C LEU A 7 21.50 8.29 -8.48
N PHE A 8 21.04 8.80 -9.64
CA PHE A 8 20.35 7.98 -10.62
C PHE A 8 21.31 6.94 -11.21
N ILE A 9 20.95 5.67 -11.05
CA ILE A 9 21.72 4.55 -11.58
C ILE A 9 20.78 3.66 -12.39
N GLU A 10 21.17 3.37 -13.63
CA GLU A 10 20.31 2.67 -14.58
C GLU A 10 20.01 1.21 -14.19
N THR A 11 20.85 0.61 -13.35
CA THR A 11 20.67 -0.75 -12.84
C THR A 11 19.66 -0.84 -11.70
N TRP A 12 19.34 0.29 -11.05
CA TRP A 12 18.48 0.28 -9.87
C TRP A 12 17.07 -0.20 -10.18
N GLY A 13 16.58 -1.14 -9.37
CA GLY A 13 15.28 -1.79 -9.56
C GLY A 13 15.21 -2.80 -10.73
N LYS A 14 16.35 -3.19 -11.32
CA LYS A 14 16.39 -4.25 -12.36
C LYS A 14 16.69 -5.63 -11.74
N GLY A 15 15.67 -6.49 -11.75
CA GLY A 15 15.80 -7.87 -11.26
C GLY A 15 15.80 -7.97 -9.74
N GLN A 16 15.98 -9.19 -9.23
CA GLN A 16 16.01 -9.48 -7.79
C GLN A 16 17.42 -9.72 -7.24
N ASN A 17 18.41 -9.85 -8.12
CA ASN A 17 19.79 -10.15 -7.77
C ASN A 17 20.74 -9.26 -8.56
N ALA A 18 21.73 -8.71 -7.86
CA ALA A 18 22.80 -7.91 -8.41
C ALA A 18 24.15 -8.42 -7.88
N ASN A 19 25.18 -8.35 -8.72
CA ASN A 19 26.55 -8.67 -8.30
C ASN A 19 27.11 -7.59 -7.34
N GLN A 20 28.26 -7.86 -6.73
CA GLN A 20 28.86 -6.94 -5.75
C GLN A 20 29.16 -5.56 -6.34
N GLU A 21 29.57 -5.48 -7.60
CA GLU A 21 29.89 -4.21 -8.26
C GLU A 21 28.64 -3.33 -8.43
N ILE A 22 27.53 -3.92 -8.88
CA ILE A 22 26.24 -3.21 -9.02
C ILE A 22 25.74 -2.77 -7.65
N ARG A 23 25.76 -3.65 -6.64
CA ARG A 23 25.35 -3.31 -5.27
C ARG A 23 26.18 -2.17 -4.68
N SER A 24 27.49 -2.15 -4.93
CA SER A 24 28.38 -1.08 -4.47
C SER A 24 28.00 0.26 -5.08
N LYS A 25 27.70 0.28 -6.39
CA LYS A 25 27.24 1.48 -7.10
C LYS A 25 25.89 1.97 -6.56
N GLU A 26 24.94 1.07 -6.30
CA GLU A 26 23.58 1.40 -5.84
C GLU A 26 23.51 1.76 -4.34
N SER A 27 24.55 1.47 -3.55
CA SER A 27 24.55 1.56 -2.09
C SER A 27 24.13 2.94 -1.55
N GLU A 28 24.63 4.02 -2.14
CA GLU A 28 24.31 5.38 -1.68
C GLU A 28 22.82 5.73 -1.90
N LEU A 29 22.28 5.32 -3.05
CA LEU A 29 20.86 5.49 -3.36
C LEU A 29 19.98 4.67 -2.39
N GLU A 30 20.33 3.40 -2.15
CA GLU A 30 19.63 2.51 -1.22
C GLU A 30 19.64 3.03 0.23
N GLN A 31 20.76 3.64 0.67
CA GLN A 31 20.83 4.31 1.97
C GLN A 31 19.87 5.50 2.04
N LYS A 32 19.80 6.34 0.98
CA LYS A 32 18.85 7.47 0.94
C LYS A 32 17.39 7.00 0.96
N VAL A 33 17.07 5.89 0.28
CA VAL A 33 15.74 5.26 0.34
C VAL A 33 15.44 4.77 1.76
N SER A 34 16.41 4.13 2.40
CA SER A 34 16.28 3.61 3.77
C SER A 34 16.09 4.72 4.80
N GLU A 35 16.88 5.79 4.73
CA GLU A 35 16.70 7.00 5.56
C GLU A 35 15.29 7.59 5.39
N TYR A 36 14.82 7.67 4.14
CA TYR A 36 13.51 8.22 3.84
C TYR A 36 12.38 7.36 4.42
N ILE A 37 12.36 6.05 4.14
CA ILE A 37 11.34 5.12 4.65
C ILE A 37 11.41 5.03 6.18
N GLY A 38 12.63 4.97 6.74
CA GLY A 38 12.85 4.88 8.18
C GLY A 38 12.40 6.12 8.96
N SER A 39 12.24 7.27 8.29
CA SER A 39 11.69 8.49 8.89
C SER A 39 10.15 8.52 8.93
N MET A 40 9.47 7.60 8.24
CA MET A 40 8.01 7.56 8.19
C MET A 40 7.43 6.92 9.46
N PRO A 41 6.30 7.42 9.97
CA PRO A 41 5.58 6.74 11.03
C PRO A 41 5.09 5.37 10.54
N PHE A 42 5.31 4.34 11.36
CA PHE A 42 4.79 3.01 11.12
C PHE A 42 3.56 2.77 11.98
N LEU A 43 2.42 2.50 11.35
CA LEU A 43 1.18 2.09 12.00
C LEU A 43 0.83 0.69 11.55
N TYR A 44 0.21 -0.08 12.45
CA TYR A 44 -0.30 -1.41 12.15
C TYR A 44 -1.75 -1.55 12.62
N LEU A 45 -2.46 -2.50 12.01
CA LEU A 45 -3.82 -2.89 12.38
C LEU A 45 -3.81 -4.36 12.79
N SER A 46 -4.24 -4.67 14.00
CA SER A 46 -4.22 -6.03 14.55
C SER A 46 -5.38 -6.85 14.01
N ILE A 47 -5.10 -7.64 12.96
CA ILE A 47 -6.06 -8.59 12.37
C ILE A 47 -5.48 -9.99 12.55
N ILE A 48 -5.97 -10.71 13.56
CA ILE A 48 -5.56 -12.09 13.85
C ILE A 48 -6.54 -13.04 13.17
N ASP A 49 -6.28 -13.32 11.89
CA ASP A 49 -7.08 -14.21 11.04
C ASP A 49 -6.20 -15.20 10.26
N GLU A 50 -6.83 -16.28 9.77
CA GLU A 50 -6.23 -17.21 8.82
C GLU A 50 -5.90 -16.50 7.51
N ALA A 51 -4.65 -16.65 7.04
CA ALA A 51 -4.16 -15.99 5.83
C ALA A 51 -4.76 -16.64 4.58
N THR A 52 -5.95 -16.16 4.19
CA THR A 52 -6.65 -16.60 2.98
C THR A 52 -7.02 -15.38 2.14
N SER A 53 -7.25 -15.58 0.85
CA SER A 53 -7.66 -14.47 -0.02
C SER A 53 -9.01 -13.87 0.38
N SER A 54 -9.81 -14.54 1.23
CA SER A 54 -11.15 -14.13 1.72
C SER A 54 -11.14 -13.64 3.16
N SER A 55 -9.95 -13.51 3.74
CA SER A 55 -9.80 -13.06 5.11
C SER A 55 -10.15 -11.58 5.26
N ASP A 56 -10.31 -11.13 6.49
CA ASP A 56 -10.62 -9.74 6.81
C ASP A 56 -9.45 -8.83 6.44
N ARG A 57 -8.22 -9.33 6.58
CA ARG A 57 -7.02 -8.66 6.09
C ARG A 57 -7.10 -8.37 4.59
N ALA A 58 -7.49 -9.37 3.78
CA ALA A 58 -7.63 -9.20 2.34
C ALA A 58 -8.79 -8.25 1.97
N TYR A 59 -9.88 -8.28 2.73
CA TYR A 59 -10.99 -7.34 2.54
C TYR A 59 -10.54 -5.89 2.81
N ILE A 60 -9.89 -5.65 3.95
CA ILE A 60 -9.40 -4.33 4.34
C ILE A 60 -8.34 -3.81 3.39
N GLU A 61 -7.33 -4.62 3.04
CA GLU A 61 -6.25 -4.22 2.14
C GLU A 61 -6.79 -3.73 0.79
N ARG A 62 -7.61 -4.56 0.14
CA ARG A 62 -8.17 -4.27 -1.18
C ARG A 62 -9.01 -3.00 -1.16
N ASN A 63 -9.88 -2.83 -0.17
CA ASN A 63 -10.73 -1.65 -0.06
C ASN A 63 -9.94 -0.38 0.29
N THR A 64 -8.93 -0.49 1.17
CA THR A 64 -8.09 0.65 1.55
C THR A 64 -7.29 1.17 0.36
N ILE A 65 -6.67 0.28 -0.42
CA ILE A 65 -5.97 0.66 -1.65
C ILE A 65 -6.95 1.28 -2.66
N GLY A 66 -8.12 0.68 -2.82
CA GLY A 66 -9.17 1.20 -3.69
C GLY A 66 -9.63 2.61 -3.29
N LEU A 67 -9.84 2.85 -2.00
CA LEU A 67 -10.22 4.16 -1.45
C LEU A 67 -9.12 5.22 -1.67
N LEU A 68 -7.86 4.88 -1.38
CA LEU A 68 -6.75 5.85 -1.41
C LEU A 68 -6.20 6.11 -2.82
N SER A 69 -6.52 5.25 -3.79
CA SER A 69 -6.02 5.41 -5.16
C SER A 69 -6.65 6.62 -5.87
N CYS A 70 -5.79 7.50 -6.40
CA CYS A 70 -6.22 8.64 -7.21
C CYS A 70 -6.93 8.21 -8.51
N LEU A 71 -6.66 6.98 -9.01
CA LEU A 71 -7.37 6.42 -10.17
C LEU A 71 -8.86 6.20 -9.93
N ASN A 72 -9.30 6.15 -8.68
CA ASN A 72 -10.70 6.01 -8.29
C ASN A 72 -11.33 7.35 -7.86
N GLY A 73 -10.65 8.47 -8.11
CA GLY A 73 -11.15 9.80 -7.77
C GLY A 73 -10.89 10.23 -6.32
N ASN A 74 -9.92 9.61 -5.64
CA ASN A 74 -9.47 10.10 -4.34
C ASN A 74 -8.98 11.56 -4.46
N LYS A 75 -9.36 12.40 -3.49
CA LYS A 75 -8.98 13.81 -3.43
C LYS A 75 -7.68 14.05 -2.67
N ASP A 76 -7.23 13.08 -1.88
CA ASP A 76 -5.98 13.16 -1.12
C ASP A 76 -4.80 12.87 -2.05
N MET A 77 -4.49 13.85 -2.91
CA MET A 77 -3.40 13.77 -3.87
C MET A 77 -2.06 13.65 -3.15
N PRO A 78 -1.11 12.87 -3.71
CA PRO A 78 0.25 12.85 -3.21
C PRO A 78 0.87 14.25 -3.19
N SER A 79 1.76 14.49 -2.22
CA SER A 79 2.49 15.76 -2.16
C SER A 79 3.25 16.04 -3.48
N MET A 80 3.53 17.32 -3.77
CA MET A 80 4.30 17.72 -4.96
C MET A 80 5.69 17.03 -5.04
N GLY A 81 6.23 16.59 -3.91
CA GLY A 81 7.49 15.85 -3.81
C GLY A 81 7.36 14.32 -3.89
N TRP A 82 6.19 13.78 -4.23
CA TRP A 82 5.95 12.34 -4.33
C TRP A 82 6.94 11.67 -5.29
N LEU A 83 7.78 10.78 -4.73
CA LEU A 83 8.83 10.10 -5.48
C LEU A 83 8.28 9.17 -6.58
N GLY A 84 7.06 8.65 -6.43
CA GLY A 84 6.46 7.77 -7.43
C GLY A 84 6.17 8.48 -8.77
N LEU A 85 6.21 9.81 -8.85
CA LEU A 85 6.17 10.56 -10.13
C LEU A 85 7.32 10.16 -11.07
N TYR A 86 8.44 9.68 -10.52
CA TYR A 86 9.62 9.24 -11.27
C TYR A 86 9.58 7.75 -11.63
N SER A 87 8.56 7.01 -11.22
CA SER A 87 8.44 5.59 -11.54
C SER A 87 8.20 5.36 -13.03
N LYS A 88 8.86 4.36 -13.61
CA LYS A 88 8.56 3.89 -14.97
C LYS A 88 7.16 3.29 -15.08
N ASN A 89 6.60 2.80 -13.98
CA ASN A 89 5.26 2.20 -13.96
C ASN A 89 4.18 3.29 -13.89
N ILE A 90 3.31 3.33 -14.90
CA ILE A 90 2.23 4.31 -14.98
C ILE A 90 1.20 4.16 -13.84
N LYS A 91 0.94 2.94 -13.36
CA LYS A 91 0.00 2.72 -12.24
C LYS A 91 0.46 3.42 -10.96
N ILE A 92 1.76 3.42 -10.68
CA ILE A 92 2.34 4.09 -9.50
C ILE A 92 2.18 5.61 -9.62
N ARG A 93 2.44 6.15 -10.82
CA ARG A 93 2.31 7.58 -11.10
C ARG A 93 0.86 8.06 -10.97
N GLU A 94 -0.08 7.33 -11.57
CA GLU A 94 -1.49 7.75 -11.64
C GLU A 94 -2.29 7.42 -10.38
N SER A 95 -1.99 6.31 -9.68
CA SER A 95 -2.69 5.97 -8.44
C SER A 95 -2.23 6.81 -7.25
N GLY A 96 -1.01 7.36 -7.31
CA GLY A 96 -0.40 8.01 -6.17
C GLY A 96 0.02 7.04 -5.05
N LEU A 97 0.13 5.74 -5.37
CA LEU A 97 0.50 4.68 -4.43
C LEU A 97 1.69 3.89 -4.99
N TRP A 98 2.55 3.38 -4.10
CA TRP A 98 3.59 2.42 -4.51
C TRP A 98 3.01 1.03 -4.84
N ASN A 99 1.81 0.73 -4.33
CA ASN A 99 1.11 -0.53 -4.61
C ASN A 99 0.63 -0.60 -6.07
N LEU A 100 0.63 -1.80 -6.65
CA LEU A 100 0.18 -2.03 -8.04
C LEU A 100 -1.19 -2.71 -8.13
N ASP A 101 -1.48 -3.58 -7.15
CA ASP A 101 -2.71 -4.33 -7.11
C ASP A 101 -3.84 -3.47 -6.58
N TYR A 102 -5.07 -3.78 -7.00
CA TYR A 102 -6.29 -3.14 -6.51
C TYR A 102 -6.39 -1.60 -6.67
N VAL A 103 -5.44 -0.93 -7.31
CA VAL A 103 -5.46 0.54 -7.52
C VAL A 103 -6.63 1.04 -8.38
N LYS A 104 -7.32 0.15 -9.09
CA LYS A 104 -8.57 0.45 -9.83
C LYS A 104 -9.81 -0.15 -9.18
N TYR A 105 -9.65 -0.75 -8.00
CA TYR A 105 -10.76 -1.39 -7.31
C TYR A 105 -11.68 -0.32 -6.71
N GLN A 106 -12.94 -0.36 -7.07
CA GLN A 106 -13.96 0.44 -6.39
C GLN A 106 -14.18 -0.18 -5.01
N TYR A 107 -13.88 0.56 -3.95
CA TYR A 107 -14.07 0.05 -2.59
C TYR A 107 -15.58 -0.10 -2.26
N ASP A 108 -15.89 -1.08 -1.42
CA ASP A 108 -17.18 -1.30 -0.76
C ASP A 108 -17.25 -0.41 0.49
N PRO A 109 -18.12 0.61 0.56
CA PRO A 109 -18.18 1.54 1.70
C PRO A 109 -18.38 0.89 3.07
N ASP A 110 -19.02 -0.28 3.12
CA ASP A 110 -19.21 -1.06 4.34
C ASP A 110 -17.87 -1.44 5.01
N PHE A 111 -16.76 -1.42 4.26
CA PHE A 111 -15.44 -1.75 4.80
C PHE A 111 -14.98 -0.79 5.90
N LEU A 112 -15.47 0.45 5.91
CA LEU A 112 -15.08 1.45 6.91
C LEU A 112 -15.53 1.05 8.31
N ASP A 113 -16.68 0.40 8.43
CA ASP A 113 -17.17 -0.12 9.71
C ASP A 113 -16.28 -1.28 10.19
N VAL A 114 -15.93 -2.21 9.30
CA VAL A 114 -15.00 -3.30 9.60
C VAL A 114 -13.63 -2.76 10.00
N PHE A 115 -13.11 -1.76 9.28
CA PHE A 115 -11.84 -1.10 9.59
C PHE A 115 -11.86 -0.45 10.98
N LYS A 116 -12.95 0.27 11.31
CA LYS A 116 -13.14 0.93 12.60
C LYS A 116 -13.18 -0.07 13.76
N GLU A 117 -13.82 -1.22 13.58
CA GLU A 117 -13.80 -2.28 14.60
C GLU A 117 -12.38 -2.80 14.83
N TYR A 118 -11.62 -3.06 13.77
CA TYR A 118 -10.21 -3.45 13.91
C TYR A 118 -9.31 -2.37 14.51
N VAL A 119 -9.62 -1.09 14.33
CA VAL A 119 -8.94 0.00 15.06
C VAL A 119 -9.25 -0.11 16.56
N SER A 120 -10.50 -0.38 16.93
CA SER A 120 -10.89 -0.57 18.34
C SER A 120 -10.20 -1.78 18.97
N ILE A 121 -10.08 -2.89 18.24
CA ILE A 121 -9.33 -4.08 18.65
C ILE A 121 -7.85 -3.75 18.85
N THR A 122 -7.24 -3.07 17.87
CA THR A 122 -5.83 -2.67 17.92
C THR A 122 -5.52 -1.77 19.12
N LEU A 123 -6.48 -0.92 19.52
CA LEU A 123 -6.38 -0.05 20.69
C LEU A 123 -6.76 -0.76 22.02
N GLY A 124 -7.11 -2.04 21.99
CA GLY A 124 -7.50 -2.82 23.17
C GLY A 124 -8.88 -2.44 23.74
N LYS A 125 -9.72 -1.74 22.97
CA LYS A 125 -11.08 -1.34 23.39
C LYS A 125 -12.10 -2.46 23.25
N THR A 126 -11.86 -3.37 22.32
CA THR A 126 -12.67 -4.56 22.05
C THR A 126 -11.77 -5.79 21.94
N SER A 127 -12.31 -6.97 22.26
CA SER A 127 -11.59 -8.23 22.10
C SER A 127 -11.51 -8.65 20.63
N ASN A 128 -10.58 -9.55 20.31
CA ASN A 128 -10.55 -10.18 18.99
C ASN A 128 -11.89 -10.90 18.71
N PRO A 129 -12.38 -10.85 17.46
CA PRO A 129 -13.63 -11.48 17.11
C PRO A 129 -13.44 -12.99 16.92
N ASP A 130 -14.42 -13.79 17.34
CA ASP A 130 -14.43 -15.25 17.12
C ASP A 130 -14.72 -15.64 15.66
N LYS A 131 -15.19 -14.68 14.85
CA LYS A 131 -15.57 -14.86 13.45
C LYS A 131 -15.10 -13.67 12.61
N PRO A 132 -14.92 -13.85 11.29
CA PRO A 132 -14.69 -12.75 10.35
C PRO A 132 -15.76 -11.66 10.51
N LEU A 133 -15.32 -10.39 10.56
CA LEU A 133 -16.15 -9.20 10.53
C LEU A 133 -16.46 -8.77 9.09
N ALA A 134 -15.62 -9.13 8.11
CA ALA A 134 -15.92 -8.85 6.71
C ALA A 134 -17.20 -9.59 6.26
N PRO A 135 -18.02 -8.97 5.39
CA PRO A 135 -19.24 -9.59 4.91
C PRO A 135 -18.98 -10.97 4.27
N PRO A 136 -19.83 -11.98 4.51
CA PRO A 136 -19.66 -13.27 3.85
C PRO A 136 -19.70 -13.08 2.33
N ASN A 137 -18.85 -13.84 1.61
CA ASN A 137 -18.77 -13.80 0.15
C ASN A 137 -18.41 -12.41 -0.43
N TRP A 138 -17.83 -11.48 0.34
CA TRP A 138 -17.44 -10.14 -0.11
C TRP A 138 -16.61 -10.15 -1.40
N LYS A 139 -15.80 -11.19 -1.64
CA LYS A 139 -15.02 -11.36 -2.87
C LYS A 139 -15.85 -11.32 -4.14
N PHE A 140 -17.06 -11.85 -4.07
CA PHE A 140 -17.97 -12.03 -5.19
C PHE A 140 -19.00 -10.91 -5.29
N LYS A 141 -19.02 -9.96 -4.33
CA LYS A 141 -19.78 -8.72 -4.51
C LYS A 141 -19.23 -8.01 -5.74
N ILE A 142 -20.04 -7.98 -6.80
CA ILE A 142 -19.80 -7.10 -7.93
C ILE A 142 -20.24 -5.72 -7.45
N ASN A 143 -19.28 -4.80 -7.32
CA ASN A 143 -19.59 -3.40 -7.08
C ASN A 143 -20.18 -2.82 -8.37
N ASN A 144 -21.49 -3.01 -8.54
CA ASN A 144 -22.27 -2.34 -9.57
C ASN A 144 -22.30 -0.85 -9.20
N LYS A 145 -21.52 -0.05 -9.92
CA LYS A 145 -21.79 1.38 -10.07
C LYS A 145 -22.47 1.60 -11.40
#